data_AF-A0A0A3Y208-F1
#
_entry.id   AF-A0A0A3Y208-F1
#
_cell.length_a   1.000
_cell.length_b   1.000
_cell.length_c   1.000
_cell.angle_alpha   90.00
_cell.angle_beta   90.00
_cell.angle_gamma   90.00
#
_symmetry.space_group_name_H-M   'P 1'
#
loop_
_entity.id
_entity.type
_entity.pdbx_description
1 polymer ?
#
loop_
_entity_poly.entity_id
_entity_poly.type
_entity_poly.pdbx_seq_one_letter_code
_entity_poly.pdbx_strand_id
1 'polypeptide(L)'
;MGTRPSSFFGRFRSVPSARFADAVVVLYAISILLGGIIYLYFRVDIRPELERAGHWPALGFFDLKEHFAAIGFALLPAYWVCWRRPHADEPAQTRTMLTSILAFVIWWGFLTGHVVNNIRGFGA
;
A
#
# COMPACT_ATOMS: atom_id res chain seq x y z
N MET A 1 5.04 -31.82 -30.79
CA MET A 1 6.14 -31.13 -30.07
C MET A 1 5.52 -30.00 -29.25
N GLY A 2 5.35 -30.16 -27.94
CA GLY A 2 4.72 -29.13 -27.09
C GLY A 2 5.25 -29.24 -25.68
N THR A 3 6.36 -28.57 -25.41
CA THR A 3 6.96 -28.53 -24.07
C THR A 3 6.07 -27.67 -23.17
N ARG A 4 5.17 -28.33 -22.43
CA ARG A 4 4.45 -27.67 -21.32
C ARG A 4 5.49 -27.10 -20.35
N PRO A 5 5.48 -25.79 -20.02
CA PRO A 5 6.39 -25.26 -19.01
C PRO A 5 6.06 -25.94 -17.67
N SER A 6 7.01 -26.76 -17.20
CA SER A 6 6.87 -27.68 -16.08
C SER A 6 7.03 -27.04 -14.69
N SER A 7 7.17 -25.71 -14.61
CA SER A 7 7.42 -25.00 -13.36
C SER A 7 6.40 -23.88 -13.10
N PHE A 8 5.89 -23.82 -11.87
CA PHE A 8 5.02 -22.75 -11.37
C PHE A 8 5.60 -21.36 -11.63
N PHE A 9 6.92 -21.20 -11.46
CA PHE A 9 7.64 -19.96 -11.74
C PHE A 9 7.61 -19.56 -13.23
N GLY A 10 7.57 -20.53 -14.15
CA GLY A 10 7.45 -20.28 -15.58
C GLY A 10 6.05 -19.75 -15.96
N ARG A 11 5.00 -20.26 -15.30
CA ARG A 11 3.63 -19.72 -15.48
C ARG A 11 3.49 -18.33 -14.88
N PHE A 12 4.09 -18.07 -13.72
CA PHE A 12 4.09 -16.75 -13.09
C PHE A 12 4.80 -15.70 -13.97
N ARG A 13 5.93 -16.07 -14.59
CA ARG A 13 6.63 -15.22 -15.57
C ARG A 13 5.88 -15.02 -16.89
N SER A 14 4.97 -15.93 -17.25
CA SER A 14 4.18 -15.84 -18.48
C SER A 14 2.99 -14.88 -18.38
N VAL A 15 2.66 -14.39 -17.18
CA VAL A 15 1.61 -13.41 -17.00
C VAL A 15 2.04 -12.08 -17.64
N PRO A 16 1.22 -11.49 -18.53
CA PRO A 16 1.51 -10.17 -19.08
C PRO A 16 1.67 -9.16 -17.95
N SER A 17 2.86 -8.54 -17.87
CA SER A 17 3.23 -7.57 -16.82
C SER A 17 2.21 -6.43 -16.70
N ALA A 18 1.63 -6.00 -17.81
CA ALA A 18 0.57 -4.99 -17.84
C ALA A 18 -0.71 -5.42 -17.09
N ARG A 19 -1.16 -6.67 -17.23
CA ARG A 19 -2.33 -7.18 -16.50
C ARG A 19 -2.06 -7.33 -15.01
N PHE A 20 -0.84 -7.70 -14.65
CA PHE A 20 -0.43 -7.76 -13.25
C PHE A 20 -0.43 -6.37 -12.61
N ALA A 21 0.08 -5.36 -13.31
CA ALA A 21 0.06 -3.98 -12.84
C ALA A 21 -1.37 -3.43 -12.69
N ASP A 22 -2.28 -3.76 -13.61
CA ASP A 22 -3.70 -3.41 -13.46
C ASP A 22 -4.28 -3.98 -12.16
N ALA A 23 -4.02 -5.26 -11.86
CA ALA A 23 -4.47 -5.89 -10.61
C ALA A 23 -3.88 -5.20 -9.38
N VAL A 24 -2.58 -4.85 -9.40
CA VAL A 24 -1.93 -4.12 -8.30
C VAL A 24 -2.59 -2.76 -8.07
N VAL A 25 -2.83 -1.99 -9.13
CA VAL A 25 -3.47 -0.67 -9.03
C VAL A 25 -4.87 -0.78 -8.44
N VAL A 26 -5.68 -1.74 -8.90
CA VAL A 26 -7.04 -1.97 -8.40
C VAL A 26 -7.02 -2.38 -6.93
N LEU A 27 -6.21 -3.37 -6.57
CA LEU A 27 -6.10 -3.85 -5.18
C LEU A 27 -5.60 -2.75 -4.25
N TYR A 28 -4.63 -1.95 -4.70
CA TYR A 28 -4.11 -0.83 -3.93
C TYR A 28 -5.17 0.24 -3.72
N ALA A 29 -5.93 0.61 -4.77
CA ALA A 29 -7.01 1.57 -4.66
C ALA A 29 -8.11 1.10 -3.69
N ILE A 30 -8.50 -0.18 -3.77
CA ILE A 30 -9.44 -0.78 -2.82
C ILE A 30 -8.89 -0.73 -1.39
N SER A 31 -7.62 -1.06 -1.20
CA SER A 31 -6.97 -1.04 0.12
C SER A 31 -6.95 0.36 0.73
N ILE A 32 -6.64 1.40 -0.06
CA ILE A 32 -6.66 2.79 0.42
C ILE A 32 -8.08 3.23 0.72
N LEU A 33 -9.06 2.87 -0.12
CA LEU A 33 -10.46 3.25 0.10
C LEU A 33 -11.03 2.61 1.36
N LEU A 34 -10.80 1.30 1.55
CA LEU A 34 -11.20 0.59 2.76
C LEU A 34 -10.48 1.13 3.99
N GLY A 35 -9.18 1.40 3.89
CA GLY A 35 -8.39 2.04 4.93
C GLY A 35 -8.92 3.43 5.30
N GLY A 36 -9.34 4.22 4.30
CA GLY A 36 -9.94 5.54 4.48
C GLY A 36 -11.29 5.47 5.20
N ILE A 37 -12.16 4.51 4.83
CA ILE A 37 -13.45 4.30 5.50
C ILE A 37 -13.23 3.96 6.98
N ILE A 38 -12.33 3.00 7.28
CA ILE A 38 -12.01 2.63 8.66
C ILE A 38 -11.36 3.80 9.41
N TYR A 39 -10.53 4.59 8.72
CA TYR A 39 -9.87 5.75 9.31
C TYR A 39 -10.84 6.86 9.69
N LEU A 40 -11.96 7.04 8.98
CA LEU A 40 -12.99 8.02 9.38
C LEU A 40 -13.51 7.72 10.79
N TYR A 41 -13.81 6.45 11.07
CA TYR A 41 -14.20 6.00 12.40
C TYR A 41 -13.10 6.27 13.44
N PHE A 42 -11.85 5.97 13.09
CA PHE A 42 -10.70 6.27 13.93
C PHE A 42 -10.57 7.77 14.25
N ARG A 43 -10.74 8.64 13.25
CA ARG A 43 -10.56 10.09 13.39
C ARG A 43 -11.61 10.73 14.27
N VAL A 44 -12.86 10.25 14.20
CA VAL A 44 -13.99 10.81 14.93
C VAL A 44 -14.03 10.30 16.37
N ASP A 45 -13.85 8.99 16.57
CA ASP A 45 -14.07 8.40 17.90
C ASP A 45 -12.78 8.25 18.70
N ILE A 46 -11.65 7.93 18.04
CA ILE A 46 -10.44 7.47 18.73
C ILE A 46 -9.42 8.59 18.93
N ARG A 47 -9.28 9.48 17.94
CA ARG A 47 -8.35 10.61 18.05
C ARG A 47 -8.65 11.54 19.24
N PRO A 48 -9.92 11.92 19.53
CA PRO A 48 -10.22 12.76 20.69
C PRO A 48 -9.90 12.08 22.03
N GLU A 49 -10.08 10.76 22.12
CA GLU A 49 -9.71 9.98 23.31
C GLU A 49 -8.19 9.94 23.51
N LEU A 50 -7.42 9.75 22.44
CA LEU A 50 -5.95 9.73 22.48
C LEU A 50 -5.34 11.10 22.80
N GLU A 51 -5.94 12.18 22.27
CA GLU A 51 -5.54 13.56 22.60
C GLU A 51 -5.80 13.85 24.09
N ARG A 52 -6.95 13.42 24.63
CA ARG A 52 -7.27 13.55 26.06
C ARG A 52 -6.39 12.69 26.96
N ALA A 53 -5.96 11.51 26.48
CA ALA A 53 -5.05 10.61 27.20
C ALA A 53 -3.56 11.04 27.10
N GLY A 54 -3.23 12.09 26.33
CA GLY A 54 -1.86 12.59 26.20
C GLY A 54 -0.92 11.70 25.40
N HIS A 55 -1.44 10.78 24.58
CA HIS A 55 -0.64 9.85 23.75
C HIS A 55 -0.22 10.48 22.42
N TRP A 56 0.54 11.57 22.49
CA TRP A 56 1.07 12.31 21.34
C TRP A 56 1.86 11.48 20.30
N PRO A 57 2.65 10.45 20.68
CA PRO A 57 3.34 9.62 19.70
C PRO A 57 2.37 8.87 18.77
N ALA A 58 1.24 8.40 19.29
CA ALA A 58 0.23 7.70 18.50
C ALA A 58 -0.36 8.64 17.43
N LEU A 59 -0.63 9.90 17.78
CA LEU A 59 -1.08 10.91 16.82
C LEU A 59 -0.08 11.13 15.67
N GLY A 60 1.21 11.24 15.98
CA GLY A 60 2.25 11.39 14.95
C GLY A 60 2.33 10.20 13.99
N PHE A 61 2.15 8.97 14.50
CA PHE A 61 2.07 7.77 13.67
C PHE A 61 0.89 7.80 12.68
N PHE A 62 -0.25 8.36 13.09
CA PHE A 62 -1.41 8.52 12.20
C PHE A 62 -1.20 9.60 11.15
N ASP A 63 -0.65 10.74 11.53
CA ASP A 63 -0.37 11.83 10.59
C ASP A 63 0.62 11.37 9.51
N LEU A 64 1.67 10.63 9.90
CA LEU A 64 2.62 10.04 8.95
C LEU A 64 1.97 8.99 8.04
N LYS A 65 1.03 8.20 8.57
CA LYS A 65 0.22 7.27 7.77
C LYS A 65 -0.61 8.00 6.72
N GLU A 66 -1.24 9.13 7.05
CA GLU A 66 -2.03 9.92 6.10
C GLU A 66 -1.16 10.44 4.96
N HIS A 67 0.01 10.99 5.28
CA HIS A 67 0.96 11.48 4.27
C HIS A 67 1.44 10.37 3.34
N PHE A 68 1.80 9.19 3.88
CA PHE A 68 2.21 8.06 3.05
C PHE A 68 1.08 7.51 2.18
N ALA A 69 -0.15 7.45 2.70
CA ALA A 69 -1.32 7.05 1.91
C ALA A 69 -1.55 8.02 0.74
N ALA A 70 -1.44 9.34 0.97
CA ALA A 70 -1.58 10.34 -0.06
C ALA A 70 -0.47 10.25 -1.12
N ILE A 71 0.79 10.10 -0.70
CA ILE A 71 1.94 9.92 -1.61
C ILE A 71 1.75 8.67 -2.47
N GLY A 72 1.40 7.55 -1.85
CA GLY A 72 1.16 6.30 -2.56
C GLY A 72 0.02 6.39 -3.57
N PHE A 73 -1.08 7.06 -3.21
CA PHE A 73 -2.19 7.32 -4.11
C PHE A 73 -1.79 8.22 -5.30
N ALA A 74 -1.02 9.28 -5.04
CA ALA A 74 -0.52 10.18 -6.08
C ALA A 74 0.45 9.49 -7.06
N LEU A 75 1.17 8.45 -6.60
CA LEU A 75 2.11 7.68 -7.42
C LEU A 75 1.46 6.55 -8.23
N LEU A 76 0.19 6.20 -7.97
CA LEU A 76 -0.52 5.13 -8.71
C LEU A 76 -0.56 5.36 -10.23
N PRO A 77 -0.90 6.55 -10.74
CA PRO A 77 -0.91 6.77 -12.18
C PRO A 77 0.48 6.60 -12.81
N ALA A 78 1.53 7.05 -12.12
CA ALA A 78 2.92 6.89 -12.57
C ALA A 78 3.30 5.41 -12.64
N TYR A 79 3.00 4.62 -11.58
CA TYR A 79 3.20 3.17 -11.59
C TYR A 79 2.47 2.51 -12.77
N TRP A 80 1.21 2.87 -12.98
CA TRP A 80 0.38 2.28 -14.04
C TRP A 80 0.95 2.52 -15.44
N VAL A 81 1.40 3.75 -15.72
CA VAL A 81 1.99 4.12 -17.02
C VAL A 81 3.32 3.39 -17.24
N CYS A 82 4.24 3.40 -16.26
CA CYS A 82 5.55 2.76 -16.36
C CYS A 82 5.45 1.24 -16.59
N TRP A 83 4.40 0.58 -16.07
CA TRP A 83 4.20 -0.87 -16.27
C TRP A 83 3.41 -1.22 -17.54
N ARG A 84 2.57 -0.32 -18.06
CA ARG A 84 1.82 -0.52 -19.32
C ARG A 84 2.63 -0.20 -20.57
N ARG A 85 3.48 0.82 -20.52
CA ARG A 85 4.31 1.26 -21.65
C ARG A 85 5.79 1.18 -21.25
N PRO A 86 6.40 -0.02 -21.21
CA PRO A 86 7.83 -0.11 -21.01
C PRO A 86 8.51 0.59 -22.19
N HIS A 87 8.95 1.83 -21.98
CA HIS A 87 9.80 2.51 -22.95
C HIS A 87 11.13 1.76 -22.98
N ALA A 88 11.65 1.54 -24.19
CA ALA A 88 12.88 0.79 -24.38
C ALA A 88 14.07 1.38 -23.60
N ASP A 89 14.02 2.69 -23.30
CA ASP A 89 15.04 3.44 -22.60
C ASP A 89 14.75 3.70 -21.11
N GLU A 90 13.62 3.21 -20.58
CA GLU A 90 13.25 3.50 -19.19
C GLU A 90 13.95 2.53 -18.21
N PRO A 91 14.76 3.03 -17.26
CA PRO A 91 15.54 2.18 -16.39
C PRO A 91 14.61 1.32 -15.52
N ALA A 92 14.90 0.03 -15.43
CA ALA A 92 14.20 -0.90 -14.55
C ALA A 92 14.14 -0.41 -13.09
N GLN A 93 15.09 0.44 -12.70
CA GLN A 93 15.15 1.12 -11.41
C GLN A 93 13.89 1.91 -11.07
N THR A 94 13.29 2.66 -12.01
CA THR A 94 12.10 3.49 -11.76
C THR A 94 10.91 2.62 -11.36
N ARG A 95 10.68 1.52 -12.08
CA ARG A 95 9.59 0.56 -11.78
C ARG A 95 9.79 -0.12 -10.43
N THR A 96 11.02 -0.52 -10.12
CA THR A 96 11.36 -1.11 -8.82
C THR A 96 11.13 -0.10 -7.71
N MET A 97 11.57 1.15 -7.86
CA MET A 97 11.41 2.19 -6.86
C MET A 97 9.93 2.52 -6.60
N LEU A 98 9.11 2.69 -7.65
CA LEU A 98 7.66 2.89 -7.52
C LEU A 98 6.98 1.72 -6.80
N THR A 99 7.36 0.49 -7.16
CA THR A 99 6.82 -0.72 -6.50
C THR A 99 7.21 -0.76 -5.02
N SER A 100 8.46 -0.44 -4.70
CA SER A 100 8.96 -0.41 -3.32
C SER A 100 8.25 0.67 -2.48
N ILE A 101 8.00 1.84 -3.05
CA ILE A 101 7.26 2.91 -2.35
C ILE A 101 5.82 2.45 -2.07
N LEU A 102 5.11 1.92 -3.08
CA LEU A 102 3.75 1.42 -2.88
C LEU A 102 3.70 0.30 -1.84
N ALA A 103 4.64 -0.65 -1.89
CA ALA A 103 4.76 -1.71 -0.90
C ALA A 103 5.00 -1.14 0.50
N PHE A 104 5.94 -0.19 0.64
CA PHE A 104 6.22 0.46 1.91
C PHE A 104 4.98 1.13 2.52
N VAL A 105 4.19 1.85 1.72
CA VAL A 105 2.94 2.50 2.17
C VAL A 105 1.94 1.47 2.73
N ILE A 106 1.74 0.35 2.03
CA ILE A 106 0.83 -0.73 2.48
C ILE A 106 1.31 -1.33 3.80
N TRP A 107 2.60 -1.68 3.88
CA TRP A 107 3.20 -2.26 5.08
C TRP A 107 3.16 -1.31 6.27
N TRP A 108 3.39 -0.01 6.04
CA TRP A 108 3.23 1.01 7.06
C TRP A 108 1.78 1.10 7.56
N GLY A 109 0.80 1.04 6.65
CA GLY A 109 -0.62 1.00 6.99
C GLY A 109 -0.99 -0.19 7.90
N PHE A 110 -0.38 -1.35 7.66
CA PHE A 110 -0.53 -2.55 8.49
C PHE A 110 0.15 -2.43 9.85
N LEU A 111 1.40 -1.95 9.89
CA LEU A 111 2.17 -1.74 11.11
C LEU A 111 1.46 -0.77 12.07
N THR A 112 1.00 0.37 11.54
CA THR A 112 0.23 1.35 12.31
C THR A 112 -1.07 0.75 12.85
N GLY A 113 -1.78 -0.06 12.06
CA GLY A 113 -2.96 -0.79 12.53
C GLY A 113 -2.65 -1.74 13.70
N HIS A 114 -1.56 -2.50 13.60
CA HIS A 114 -1.13 -3.41 14.67
C HIS A 114 -0.72 -2.70 15.97
N VAL A 115 0.06 -1.62 15.86
CA VAL A 115 0.49 -0.84 17.03
C VAL A 115 -0.73 -0.31 17.80
N VAL A 116 -1.72 0.20 17.08
CA VAL A 116 -2.94 0.76 17.66
C VAL A 116 -3.81 -0.31 18.29
N ASN A 117 -3.94 -1.45 17.62
CA ASN A 117 -4.64 -2.61 18.17
C ASN A 117 -3.99 -3.10 19.48
N ASN A 118 -2.66 -3.14 19.53
CA ASN A 118 -1.93 -3.53 20.74
C ASN A 118 -2.12 -2.51 21.87
N ILE A 119 -2.07 -1.20 21.59
CA ILE A 119 -2.30 -0.16 22.60
C ILE A 119 -3.71 -0.31 23.22
N ARG A 120 -4.74 -0.56 22.40
CA ARG A 120 -6.09 -0.82 22.90
C ARG A 120 -6.21 -2.13 23.66
N GLY A 121 -5.49 -3.16 23.24
CA GLY A 121 -5.46 -4.47 23.92
C GLY A 121 -4.86 -4.43 25.33
N PHE A 122 -4.00 -3.45 25.64
CA PHE A 122 -3.48 -3.22 27.00
C PHE A 122 -4.41 -2.36 27.89
N GLY A 123 -5.45 -1.75 27.30
CA GLY A 123 -6.42 -0.92 28.03
C GLY A 123 -7.68 -1.66 28.49
N ALA A 124 -7.71 -2.99 28.37
CA ALA A 124 -8.80 -3.87 28.81
C ALA A 124 -8.40 -4.67 30.06
#